data_AF-A0AAJ2YAZ0-F1
#
_entry.id   AF-A0AAJ2YAZ0-F1
#
_cell.length_a   1.000
_cell.length_b   1.000
_cell.length_c   1.000
_cell.angle_alpha   90.00
_cell.angle_beta   90.00
_cell.angle_gamma   90.00
#
_symmetry.space_group_name_H-M   'P 1'
#
loop_
_entity.id
_entity.type
_entity.pdbx_description
1 polymer ?
#
loop_
_entity_poly.entity_id
_entity_poly.type
_entity_poly.pdbx_seq_one_letter_code
_entity_poly.pdbx_strand_id
1 'polypeptide(L)'
;VDFGITEGLRTKERQKQLVAEGKSQTMNSRHLTGDAVDVVAYVGSQVSWDWPLYEKIAQAFKQAAAELGTAIEWGGDWKTLKDGPHFQLKR
;
A
#
# COMPACT_ATOMS: atom_id res chain seq x y z
N VAL A 1 -2.22 -11.73 11.04
CA VAL A 1 -0.96 -11.49 10.31
C VAL A 1 -0.50 -10.14 10.79
N ASP A 2 0.65 -10.10 11.45
CA ASP A 2 1.22 -8.82 11.86
C ASP A 2 1.87 -8.17 10.63
N PHE A 3 1.94 -6.84 10.64
CA PHE A 3 2.50 -6.07 9.53
C PHE A 3 3.17 -4.80 10.03
N GLY A 4 4.08 -4.27 9.21
CA GLY A 4 4.72 -2.97 9.43
C GLY A 4 4.46 -2.03 8.25
N ILE A 5 4.67 -0.73 8.47
CA ILE A 5 4.65 0.27 7.40
C ILE A 5 6.07 0.40 6.82
N THR A 6 6.22 0.18 5.51
CA THR A 6 7.50 0.36 4.81
C THR A 6 7.64 1.75 4.21
N GLU A 7 6.55 2.36 3.77
CA GLU A 7 6.56 3.70 3.20
C GLU A 7 5.23 4.42 3.48
N GLY A 8 5.30 5.71 3.83
CA GLY A 8 4.15 6.59 4.01
C GLY A 8 4.26 7.79 3.08
N LEU A 9 4.57 8.96 3.64
CA LEU A 9 4.86 10.15 2.84
C LEU A 9 6.15 9.96 2.03
N ARG A 10 6.05 10.12 0.71
CA ARG A 10 7.16 10.03 -0.25
C ARG A 10 7.53 11.42 -0.76
N THR A 11 8.82 11.68 -0.92
CA THR A 11 9.30 12.93 -1.51
C THR A 11 9.12 12.96 -3.03
N LYS A 12 9.09 14.15 -3.62
CA LYS A 12 9.03 14.31 -5.09
C LYS A 12 10.26 13.70 -5.76
N GLU A 13 11.42 13.80 -5.13
CA GLU A 13 12.69 13.26 -5.61
C GLU A 13 12.64 11.74 -5.66
N ARG A 14 12.16 11.10 -4.59
CA ARG A 14 11.97 9.64 -4.54
C ARG A 14 10.98 9.18 -5.59
N GLN A 15 9.87 9.90 -5.78
CA GLN A 15 8.90 9.54 -6.83
C GLN A 15 9.52 9.66 -8.23
N LYS A 16 10.28 10.72 -8.52
CA LYS A 16 11.01 10.86 -9.79
C LYS A 16 11.97 9.70 -10.02
N GLN A 17 12.70 9.28 -8.99
CA GLN A 17 13.59 8.12 -9.05
C GLN A 17 12.80 6.85 -9.40
N LEU A 18 11.70 6.56 -8.71
CA LEU A 18 10.89 5.37 -8.97
C LEU A 18 10.31 5.34 -10.39
N VAL A 19 9.92 6.51 -10.94
CA VAL A 19 9.49 6.60 -12.34
C VAL A 19 10.66 6.32 -13.30
N ALA A 20 11.83 6.90 -13.06
CA ALA A 20 13.03 6.66 -13.88
C ALA A 20 13.49 5.19 -13.84
N GLU A 21 13.30 4.52 -12.71
CA GLU A 21 13.60 3.08 -12.51
C GLU A 21 12.48 2.15 -13.01
N GLY A 22 11.37 2.69 -13.54
CA GLY A 22 10.21 1.91 -13.99
C GLY A 22 9.42 1.24 -12.87
N LYS A 23 9.65 1.61 -11.61
CA LYS A 23 8.93 1.14 -10.42
C LYS A 23 7.62 1.90 -10.17
N SER A 24 7.42 3.02 -10.85
CA SER A 24 6.14 3.72 -10.92
C SER A 24 5.88 4.18 -12.36
N GLN A 25 4.62 4.17 -12.78
CA GLN A 25 4.24 4.60 -14.12
C GLN A 25 4.03 6.12 -14.25
N THR A 26 3.88 6.83 -13.13
CA THR A 26 3.48 8.24 -13.14
C THR A 26 4.04 9.00 -11.95
N MET A 27 4.16 10.32 -12.10
CA MET A 27 4.43 11.24 -10.99
C MET A 27 3.21 11.52 -10.11
N ASN A 28 2.02 11.07 -10.52
CA ASN A 28 0.78 11.22 -9.77
C ASN A 28 0.63 10.09 -8.74
N SER A 29 1.22 10.24 -7.56
CA SER A 29 1.21 9.25 -6.48
C SER A 29 0.57 9.81 -5.21
N ARG A 30 -0.22 8.98 -4.50
CA ARG A 30 -0.83 9.34 -3.21
C ARG A 30 0.13 9.39 -2.05
N HIS A 31 1.29 8.75 -2.17
CA HIS A 31 2.37 8.94 -1.20
C HIS A 31 2.89 10.37 -1.21
N LEU A 32 2.76 11.14 -2.29
CA LEU A 32 3.22 12.54 -2.32
C LEU A 32 2.35 13.48 -1.48
N THR A 33 1.08 13.14 -1.29
CA THR A 33 0.12 13.94 -0.51
C THR A 33 -0.08 13.41 0.91
N GLY A 34 0.56 12.28 1.26
CA GLY A 34 0.37 11.60 2.55
C GLY A 34 -0.93 10.79 2.62
N ASP A 35 -1.57 10.52 1.48
CA ASP A 35 -2.84 9.82 1.40
C ASP A 35 -2.66 8.29 1.20
N ALA A 36 -1.44 7.76 1.29
CA ALA A 36 -1.15 6.35 1.07
C ALA A 36 -0.03 5.81 1.96
N VAL A 37 -0.08 4.49 2.18
CA VAL A 37 0.93 3.71 2.88
C VAL A 37 1.18 2.40 2.16
N ASP A 38 2.42 1.94 2.21
CA ASP A 38 2.81 0.59 1.79
C ASP A 38 3.17 -0.24 3.04
N VAL A 39 2.71 -1.49 3.07
CA VAL A 39 2.90 -2.40 4.21
C VAL A 39 3.75 -3.61 3.87
N VAL A 40 4.30 -4.25 4.90
CA VAL A 40 5.01 -5.52 4.81
C VAL A 40 4.46 -6.52 5.83
N ALA A 41 4.27 -7.77 5.42
CA ALA A 41 3.76 -8.82 6.31
C ALA A 41 4.88 -9.46 7.14
N TYR A 42 4.57 -9.78 8.40
CA TYR A 42 5.43 -10.54 9.30
C TYR A 42 4.88 -11.95 9.56
N VAL A 43 5.76 -12.93 9.49
CA VAL A 43 5.52 -14.32 9.91
C VAL A 43 6.57 -14.66 10.97
N GLY A 44 6.18 -14.54 12.25
CA GLY A 44 7.14 -14.57 13.35
C GLY A 44 8.09 -13.37 13.26
N SER A 45 9.40 -13.63 13.24
CA SER A 45 10.43 -12.59 13.11
C SER A 45 10.83 -12.27 11.66
N GLN A 46 10.24 -12.94 10.68
CA GLN A 46 10.59 -12.80 9.27
C GLN A 46 9.58 -11.96 8.50
N VAL A 47 10.08 -11.18 7.55
CA VAL A 47 9.27 -10.53 6.52
C VAL A 47 8.85 -11.56 5.48
N SER A 48 7.61 -11.50 5.01
CA SER A 48 7.12 -12.23 3.85
C SER A 48 6.40 -11.30 2.87
N TRP A 49 6.52 -11.62 1.58
CA TRP A 49 5.84 -10.95 0.47
C TRP A 49 4.74 -11.83 -0.16
N ASP A 50 4.34 -12.91 0.53
CA ASP A 50 3.38 -13.87 0.00
C ASP A 50 1.97 -13.27 -0.12
N TRP A 51 1.40 -13.32 -1.32
CA TRP A 51 0.10 -12.71 -1.65
C TRP A 51 -1.04 -13.01 -0.65
N PRO A 52 -1.25 -14.26 -0.19
CA PRO A 52 -2.33 -14.57 0.75
C PRO A 52 -2.21 -13.84 2.10
N LEU A 53 -1.02 -13.37 2.48
CA LEU A 53 -0.83 -12.56 3.68
C LEU A 53 -1.39 -11.15 3.49
N TYR A 54 -1.20 -10.56 2.32
CA TYR A 54 -1.72 -9.23 1.98
C TYR A 54 -3.23 -9.24 1.85
N GLU A 55 -3.84 -10.33 1.37
CA GLU A 55 -5.30 -10.49 1.41
C GLU A 55 -5.84 -10.44 2.85
N LYS A 56 -5.16 -11.10 3.80
CA LYS A 56 -5.54 -11.04 5.22
C LYS A 56 -5.34 -9.64 5.81
N ILE A 57 -4.25 -8.96 5.48
CA ILE A 57 -4.02 -7.57 5.91
C ILE A 57 -5.10 -6.65 5.32
N ALA A 58 -5.42 -6.82 4.03
CA ALA A 58 -6.44 -6.03 3.36
C ALA A 58 -7.84 -6.22 3.93
N GLN A 59 -8.21 -7.44 4.33
CA GLN A 59 -9.45 -7.70 5.06
C GLN A 59 -9.51 -6.90 6.37
N ALA A 60 -8.43 -6.89 7.15
CA ALA A 60 -8.36 -6.12 8.39
C ALA A 60 -8.44 -4.60 8.14
N PHE A 61 -7.71 -4.08 7.16
CA PHE A 61 -7.79 -2.66 6.77
C PHE A 61 -9.20 -2.26 6.32
N LYS A 62 -9.85 -3.07 5.47
CA LYS A 62 -11.21 -2.82 4.98
C LYS A 62 -12.24 -2.86 6.11
N GLN A 63 -12.08 -3.79 7.05
CA GLN A 63 -12.93 -3.85 8.24
C GLN A 63 -12.79 -2.58 9.09
N ALA A 64 -11.57 -2.20 9.46
CA ALA A 64 -11.33 -0.99 10.25
C ALA A 64 -11.81 0.28 9.52
N ALA A 65 -11.59 0.36 8.20
CA ALA A 65 -12.10 1.44 7.35
C ALA A 65 -13.63 1.56 7.42
N ALA A 66 -14.36 0.45 7.39
CA ALA A 66 -15.81 0.43 7.53
C ALA A 66 -16.26 0.88 8.93
N GLU A 67 -15.60 0.38 9.98
CA GLU A 67 -15.89 0.74 11.38
C GLU A 67 -15.63 2.23 11.67
N LEU A 68 -14.60 2.79 11.05
CA LEU A 68 -14.20 4.20 11.21
C LEU A 68 -14.83 5.14 10.18
N GLY A 69 -15.64 4.63 9.25
CA GLY A 69 -16.25 5.43 8.19
C GLY A 69 -15.24 6.10 7.25
N THR A 70 -14.05 5.50 7.10
CA THR A 70 -12.95 6.05 6.29
C THR A 70 -12.79 5.23 5.01
N ALA A 71 -13.17 5.80 3.86
CA ALA A 71 -13.07 5.09 2.61
C ALA A 71 -11.61 4.90 2.15
N ILE A 72 -11.20 3.64 1.95
CA ILE A 72 -9.87 3.28 1.45
C ILE A 72 -9.97 2.44 0.17
N GLU A 73 -8.85 2.33 -0.54
CA GLU A 73 -8.61 1.42 -1.65
C GLU A 73 -7.36 0.60 -1.36
N TRP A 74 -7.40 -0.69 -1.71
CA TRP A 74 -6.25 -1.60 -1.63
C TRP A 74 -5.74 -1.89 -3.05
N GLY A 75 -4.43 -1.80 -3.26
CA GLY A 75 -3.80 -2.03 -4.57
C GLY A 75 -4.04 -3.44 -5.11
N GLY A 76 -4.33 -4.42 -4.25
CA GLY A 76 -4.70 -5.78 -4.70
C GLY A 76 -6.07 -5.91 -5.35
N ASP A 77 -6.94 -4.91 -5.19
CA ASP A 77 -8.25 -4.84 -5.86
C ASP A 77 -8.15 -4.23 -7.27
N TRP A 78 -7.00 -3.68 -7.66
CA TRP A 78 -6.83 -3.10 -9.00
C TRP A 78 -7.00 -4.14 -10.11
N LYS A 79 -7.52 -3.70 -11.25
CA LYS A 79 -7.75 -4.57 -12.42
C LYS A 79 -6.46 -5.05 -13.07
N THR A 80 -5.43 -4.22 -13.03
CA THR A 80 -4.11 -4.47 -13.60
C THR A 80 -3.05 -3.98 -12.62
N LEU A 81 -1.86 -4.56 -12.66
CA LEU A 81 -0.72 -4.14 -11.82
C LEU A 81 -1.06 -4.17 -10.33
N LYS A 82 -1.68 -5.26 -9.88
CA LYS A 82 -2.06 -5.46 -8.49
C LYS A 82 -0.87 -5.28 -7.57
N ASP A 83 -1.08 -4.53 -6.50
CA ASP A 83 -0.05 -4.18 -5.54
C ASP A 83 -0.52 -4.51 -4.12
N GLY A 84 -0.01 -5.61 -3.58
CA GLY A 84 -0.42 -6.15 -2.27
C GLY A 84 -0.06 -5.23 -1.10
N PRO A 85 1.17 -4.68 -1.04
CA PRO A 85 1.56 -3.69 -0.04
C PRO A 85 0.72 -2.42 0.03
N HIS A 86 0.14 -1.97 -1.08
CA HIS A 86 -0.33 -0.59 -1.21
C HIS A 86 -1.76 -0.36 -0.71
N PHE A 87 -1.94 0.67 0.13
CA PHE A 87 -3.24 1.17 0.57
C PHE A 87 -3.30 2.69 0.42
N GLN A 88 -4.45 3.21 -0.02
CA GLN A 88 -4.64 4.65 -0.19
C GLN A 88 -6.06 5.11 0.18
N LEU A 89 -6.21 6.38 0.53
CA LEU A 89 -7.53 7.00 0.70
C LEU A 89 -8.26 7.07 -0.64
N LYS A 90 -9.54 6.68 -0.62
CA LYS A 90 -10.43 6.80 -1.77
C LYS A 90 -10.80 8.27 -1.98
N ARG A 91 -10.70 8.76 -3.22
CA ARG A 91 -11.23 10.08 -3.63
C ARG A 91 -12.61 9.94 -4.24
#